data_AF-A0A965ZCA5-F1
#
_entry.id   AF-A0A965ZCA5-F1
#
_cell.length_a   1.000
_cell.length_b   1.000
_cell.length_c   1.000
_cell.angle_alpha   90.00
_cell.angle_beta   90.00
_cell.angle_gamma   90.00
#
_symmetry.space_group_name_H-M   'P 1'
#
loop_
_entity.id
_entity.type
_entity.pdbx_description
1 polymer ?
#
loop_
_entity_poly.entity_id
_entity_poly.type
_entity_poly.pdbx_seq_one_letter_code
_entity_poly.pdbx_strand_id
1 'polypeptide(L)'
;MKKSNYLKNAFIVSIILGAMYLIAVFGIAFDDTVSDYSLILPINLIVMFVVMILFNRNGIMSIGYLLAIYFSGFFVEALGVNTGWIFGEYKYLNVMGLKVFETPLLIGINWVILIFGVADITNRFQVHPLFRVFLGAGLMLIFDVALEPNAIRMEMWQWKGGNIPAQNYLAWYAISALMLIPASKILKRPNPVASSIFLLQLAFFLVLNLIYSYR
;
A
#
# COMPACT_ATOMS: atom_id res chain seq x y z
N MET A 1 -7.01 -10.71 -25.32
CA MET A 1 -5.54 -10.97 -25.34
C MET A 1 -5.27 -12.46 -25.22
N LYS A 2 -4.37 -13.02 -26.05
CA LYS A 2 -3.83 -14.38 -25.83
C LYS A 2 -3.11 -14.42 -24.47
N LYS A 3 -3.27 -15.51 -23.70
CA LYS A 3 -2.71 -15.66 -22.34
C LYS A 3 -1.21 -15.38 -22.26
N SER A 4 -0.46 -15.76 -23.30
CA SER A 4 0.99 -15.50 -23.42
C SER A 4 1.32 -14.01 -23.45
N ASN A 5 0.62 -13.21 -24.27
CA ASN A 5 0.86 -11.76 -24.35
C ASN A 5 0.50 -11.05 -23.04
N TYR A 6 -0.53 -11.51 -22.33
CA TYR A 6 -0.94 -10.94 -21.04
C TYR A 6 0.15 -11.07 -19.98
N LEU A 7 0.73 -12.28 -19.81
CA LEU A 7 1.80 -12.51 -18.84
C LEU A 7 3.09 -11.79 -19.23
N LYS A 8 3.43 -11.77 -20.53
CA LYS A 8 4.56 -10.99 -21.05
C LYS A 8 4.41 -9.50 -20.72
N ASN A 9 3.23 -8.92 -20.93
CA ASN A 9 2.98 -7.51 -20.62
C ASN A 9 3.07 -7.25 -19.11
N ALA A 10 2.52 -8.13 -18.27
CA ALA A 10 2.62 -8.00 -16.80
C ALA A 10 4.08 -8.01 -16.33
N PHE A 11 4.91 -8.87 -16.91
CA PHE A 11 6.33 -8.96 -16.62
C PHE A 11 7.07 -7.67 -17.00
N ILE A 12 6.85 -7.17 -18.22
CA ILE A 12 7.43 -5.90 -18.69
C ILE A 12 7.02 -4.74 -17.77
N VAL A 13 5.74 -4.64 -17.42
CA VAL A 13 5.24 -3.60 -16.51
C VAL A 13 5.89 -3.71 -15.13
N SER A 14 6.06 -4.92 -14.60
CA SER A 14 6.73 -5.13 -13.31
C SER A 14 8.20 -4.70 -13.35
N ILE A 15 8.91 -4.92 -14.47
CA ILE A 15 10.28 -4.43 -14.68
C ILE A 15 10.30 -2.91 -14.70
N ILE A 16 9.38 -2.26 -15.43
CA ILE A 16 9.32 -0.80 -15.52
C ILE A 16 9.08 -0.19 -14.13
N LEU A 17 8.11 -0.72 -13.37
CA LEU A 17 7.87 -0.28 -12.00
C LEU A 17 9.10 -0.49 -11.11
N GLY A 18 9.77 -1.65 -11.23
CA GLY A 18 11.01 -1.92 -10.51
C GLY A 18 12.12 -0.90 -10.85
N ALA A 19 12.29 -0.56 -12.12
CA ALA A 19 13.25 0.46 -12.54
C ALA A 19 12.90 1.84 -11.98
N MET A 20 11.62 2.23 -11.93
CA MET A 20 11.19 3.47 -11.30
C MET A 20 11.55 3.53 -9.81
N TYR A 21 11.30 2.44 -9.05
CA TYR A 21 11.69 2.35 -7.65
C TYR A 21 13.20 2.39 -7.46
N LEU A 22 13.97 1.72 -8.32
CA LEU A 22 15.43 1.79 -8.28
C LEU A 22 15.93 3.21 -8.51
N ILE A 23 15.42 3.90 -9.54
CA ILE A 23 15.78 5.30 -9.82
C ILE A 23 15.47 6.18 -8.60
N ALA A 24 14.31 5.99 -7.96
CA ALA A 24 13.96 6.73 -6.74
C ALA A 24 14.92 6.43 -5.57
N VAL A 25 15.29 5.16 -5.34
CA VAL A 25 16.28 4.77 -4.32
C VAL A 25 17.63 5.40 -4.60
N PHE A 26 18.13 5.31 -5.84
CA PHE A 26 19.40 5.93 -6.25
C PHE A 26 19.33 7.45 -6.05
N GLY A 27 18.24 8.08 -6.49
CA GLY A 27 18.02 9.50 -6.29
C GLY A 27 18.16 9.94 -4.83
N ILE A 28 17.46 9.26 -3.91
CA ILE A 28 17.51 9.54 -2.47
C ILE A 28 18.87 9.17 -1.84
N ALA A 29 19.54 8.13 -2.36
CA ALA A 29 20.83 7.67 -1.86
C ALA A 29 21.99 8.62 -2.20
N PHE A 30 21.87 9.40 -3.29
CA PHE A 30 22.91 10.30 -3.80
C PHE A 30 22.60 11.79 -3.61
N ASP A 31 21.34 12.15 -3.38
CA ASP A 31 20.88 13.52 -3.13
C ASP A 31 19.96 13.56 -1.90
N ASP A 32 20.26 14.45 -0.95
CA ASP A 32 19.54 14.58 0.32
C ASP A 32 18.19 15.31 0.16
N THR A 33 17.85 15.78 -1.03
CA THR A 33 16.62 16.52 -1.32
C THR A 33 15.40 15.60 -1.44
N VAL A 34 14.94 15.08 -0.30
CA VAL A 34 13.69 14.29 -0.17
C VAL A 34 12.46 15.10 -0.67
N SER A 35 12.53 16.43 -0.66
CA SER A 35 11.46 17.34 -1.10
C SER A 35 11.03 17.12 -2.55
N ASP A 36 11.94 16.75 -3.45
CA ASP A 36 11.65 16.67 -4.89
C ASP A 36 10.86 15.40 -5.26
N TYR A 37 10.92 14.37 -4.42
CA TYR A 37 10.19 13.11 -4.60
C TYR A 37 8.74 13.18 -4.11
N SER A 38 8.38 14.22 -3.35
CA SER A 38 7.03 14.42 -2.81
C SER A 38 5.96 14.54 -3.91
N LEU A 39 6.29 15.15 -5.06
CA LEU A 39 5.38 15.29 -6.20
C LEU A 39 5.19 13.98 -6.99
N ILE A 40 6.18 13.09 -6.94
CA ILE A 40 6.17 11.82 -7.68
C ILE A 40 5.31 10.78 -6.96
N LEU A 41 5.26 10.82 -5.62
CA LEU A 41 4.58 9.83 -4.79
C LEU A 41 3.07 9.71 -5.12
N PRO A 42 2.27 10.80 -5.17
CA PRO A 42 0.87 10.75 -5.59
C PRO A 42 0.66 10.12 -6.97
N ILE A 43 1.52 10.49 -7.93
CA ILE A 43 1.46 10.00 -9.31
C ILE A 43 1.75 8.50 -9.33
N ASN A 44 2.77 8.06 -8.60
CA ASN A 44 3.16 6.66 -8.50
C ASN A 44 2.02 5.80 -7.92
N LEU A 45 1.35 6.25 -6.85
CA LEU A 45 0.17 5.56 -6.29
C LEU A 45 -0.95 5.40 -7.33
N ILE A 46 -1.27 6.47 -8.07
CA ILE A 46 -2.29 6.44 -9.12
C ILE A 46 -1.88 5.47 -10.25
N VAL A 47 -0.63 5.52 -10.72
CA VAL A 47 -0.12 4.64 -11.77
C VAL A 47 -0.21 3.18 -11.34
N MET A 48 0.23 2.85 -10.12
CA MET A 48 0.15 1.49 -9.58
C MET A 48 -1.30 1.01 -9.46
N PHE A 49 -2.21 1.87 -8.98
CA PHE A 49 -3.62 1.55 -8.90
C PHE A 49 -4.21 1.25 -10.29
N VAL A 50 -4.01 2.14 -11.26
CA VAL A 50 -4.51 1.96 -12.64
C VAL A 50 -3.95 0.67 -13.24
N VAL A 51 -2.65 0.43 -13.14
CA VAL A 51 -2.01 -0.80 -13.60
C VAL A 51 -2.65 -2.02 -12.94
N MET A 52 -2.84 -2.01 -11.62
CA MET A 52 -3.45 -3.13 -10.90
C MET A 52 -4.88 -3.41 -11.37
N ILE A 53 -5.68 -2.36 -11.62
CA ILE A 53 -7.06 -2.49 -12.13
C ILE A 53 -7.08 -3.00 -13.57
N LEU A 54 -6.20 -2.51 -14.46
CA LEU A 54 -6.11 -2.97 -15.86
C LEU A 54 -5.79 -4.47 -15.97
N PHE A 55 -5.03 -5.00 -15.01
CA PHE A 55 -4.71 -6.44 -14.95
C PHE A 55 -5.73 -7.26 -14.15
N ASN A 56 -6.74 -6.65 -13.53
CA ASN A 56 -7.75 -7.36 -12.76
C ASN A 56 -8.73 -8.14 -13.67
N ARG A 57 -8.86 -9.44 -13.42
CA ARG A 57 -9.76 -10.33 -14.17
C ARG A 57 -10.87 -10.96 -13.34
N ASN A 58 -11.08 -10.47 -12.11
CA ASN A 58 -12.01 -11.01 -11.10
C ASN A 58 -13.45 -10.47 -11.21
N GLY A 59 -13.96 -10.20 -12.42
CA GLY A 59 -15.38 -9.82 -12.64
C GLY A 59 -15.88 -8.61 -11.84
N ILE A 60 -17.18 -8.33 -11.91
CA ILE A 60 -17.79 -7.13 -11.28
C ILE A 60 -17.76 -7.18 -9.74
N MET A 61 -17.86 -8.38 -9.15
CA MET A 61 -17.81 -8.55 -7.69
C MET A 61 -16.47 -8.07 -7.10
N SER A 62 -15.37 -8.23 -7.85
CA SER A 62 -14.09 -7.68 -7.41
C SER A 62 -14.09 -6.15 -7.43
N ILE A 63 -14.75 -5.50 -8.38
CA ILE A 63 -14.83 -4.04 -8.43
C ILE A 63 -15.60 -3.52 -7.22
N GLY A 64 -16.75 -4.13 -6.89
CA GLY A 64 -17.50 -3.80 -5.67
C GLY A 64 -16.69 -4.01 -4.39
N TYR A 65 -15.92 -5.08 -4.32
CA TYR A 65 -15.01 -5.33 -3.19
C TYR A 65 -13.87 -4.31 -3.08
N LEU A 66 -13.22 -3.95 -4.19
CA LEU A 66 -12.15 -2.95 -4.20
C LEU A 66 -12.69 -1.55 -3.84
N LEU A 67 -13.92 -1.20 -4.27
CA LEU A 67 -14.59 0.02 -3.82
C LEU A 67 -14.90 -0.03 -2.33
N ALA A 68 -15.36 -1.17 -1.81
CA ALA A 68 -15.58 -1.34 -0.38
C ALA A 68 -14.28 -1.15 0.42
N ILE A 69 -13.15 -1.69 -0.04
CA ILE A 69 -11.83 -1.45 0.57
C ILE A 69 -11.47 0.05 0.51
N TYR A 70 -11.63 0.68 -0.65
CA TYR A 70 -11.32 2.11 -0.82
C TYR A 70 -12.08 2.96 0.21
N PHE A 71 -13.40 2.81 0.27
CA PHE A 71 -14.23 3.63 1.16
C PHE A 71 -14.00 3.27 2.62
N SER A 72 -13.94 1.98 2.97
CA SER A 72 -13.69 1.59 4.37
C SER A 72 -12.32 2.05 4.85
N GLY A 73 -11.26 1.87 4.06
CA GLY A 73 -9.92 2.38 4.39
C GLY A 73 -9.92 3.89 4.55
N PHE A 74 -10.48 4.63 3.59
CA PHE A 74 -10.57 6.09 3.67
C PHE A 74 -11.35 6.58 4.90
N PHE A 75 -12.52 6.00 5.19
CA PHE A 75 -13.34 6.46 6.31
C PHE A 75 -12.76 6.05 7.66
N VAL A 76 -12.13 4.89 7.77
CA VAL A 76 -11.44 4.50 9.01
C VAL A 76 -10.27 5.43 9.28
N GLU A 77 -9.52 5.82 8.26
CA GLU A 77 -8.45 6.82 8.36
C GLU A 77 -8.98 8.20 8.72
N ALA A 78 -10.06 8.66 8.08
CA ALA A 78 -10.71 9.91 8.43
C ALA A 78 -11.19 9.94 9.88
N LEU A 79 -11.82 8.86 10.36
CA LEU A 79 -12.19 8.74 11.77
C LEU A 79 -10.95 8.75 12.67
N GLY A 80 -9.88 8.06 12.27
CA GLY A 80 -8.60 8.03 12.98
C GLY A 80 -7.98 9.41 13.15
N VAL A 81 -7.82 10.17 12.06
CA VAL A 81 -7.26 11.52 12.07
C VAL A 81 -8.08 12.49 12.92
N ASN A 82 -9.42 12.43 12.80
CA ASN A 82 -10.29 13.40 13.48
C ASN A 82 -10.49 13.10 14.96
N THR A 83 -10.35 11.85 15.40
CA THR A 83 -10.59 11.44 16.80
C THR A 83 -9.31 11.10 17.58
N GLY A 84 -8.27 10.66 16.89
CA GLY A 84 -7.06 10.08 17.49
C GLY A 84 -7.27 8.68 18.09
N TRP A 85 -8.47 8.10 18.02
CA TRP A 85 -8.82 6.88 18.77
C TRP A 85 -8.43 5.58 18.08
N ILE A 86 -8.15 5.59 16.78
CA ILE A 86 -7.89 4.36 16.01
C ILE A 86 -6.40 4.10 15.95
N PHE A 87 -5.63 5.06 15.42
CA PHE A 87 -4.20 4.94 15.20
C PHE A 87 -3.35 5.70 16.24
N GLY A 88 -3.97 6.63 16.97
CA GLY A 88 -3.30 7.67 17.75
C GLY A 88 -3.44 9.04 17.08
N GLU A 89 -2.85 10.08 17.69
CA GLU A 89 -2.96 11.45 17.18
C GLU A 89 -1.87 11.75 16.13
N TYR A 90 -2.29 12.04 14.89
CA TYR A 90 -1.43 12.44 13.78
C TYR A 90 -2.18 13.39 12.85
N LYS A 91 -1.44 14.08 11.98
CA LYS A 91 -2.02 14.91 10.90
C LYS A 91 -1.35 14.61 9.58
N TYR A 92 -2.15 14.44 8.54
CA TYR A 92 -1.64 14.41 7.17
C TYR A 92 -1.12 15.79 6.76
N LEU A 93 -0.01 15.78 6.02
CA LEU A 93 0.59 16.95 5.40
C LEU A 93 0.15 17.04 3.92
N ASN A 94 0.74 17.94 3.14
CA ASN A 94 0.19 18.31 1.83
C ASN A 94 0.70 17.43 0.67
N VAL A 95 1.70 16.58 0.92
CA VAL A 95 2.36 15.74 -0.10
C VAL A 95 1.38 14.80 -0.80
N MET A 96 0.37 14.29 -0.10
CA MET A 96 -0.60 13.31 -0.62
C MET A 96 -1.76 13.92 -1.43
N GLY A 97 -1.72 15.22 -1.72
CA GLY A 97 -2.70 15.90 -2.54
C GLY A 97 -4.02 16.22 -1.83
N LEU A 98 -5.13 16.13 -2.55
CA LEU A 98 -6.46 16.59 -2.09
C LEU A 98 -6.94 15.82 -0.85
N LYS A 99 -7.33 16.57 0.19
CA LYS A 99 -7.88 16.05 1.44
C LYS A 99 -9.38 16.27 1.53
N VAL A 100 -10.05 15.30 2.15
CA VAL A 100 -11.44 15.41 2.62
C VAL A 100 -11.45 14.90 4.06
N PHE A 101 -12.09 15.63 4.98
CA PHE A 101 -12.03 15.35 6.42
C PHE A 101 -10.58 15.22 6.96
N GLU A 102 -9.70 16.15 6.56
CA GLU A 102 -8.26 16.13 6.89
C GLU A 102 -7.48 14.90 6.37
N THR A 103 -8.11 14.06 5.55
CA THR A 103 -7.53 12.79 5.07
C THR A 103 -7.39 12.81 3.55
N PRO A 104 -6.19 12.52 2.99
CA PRO A 104 -5.99 12.47 1.55
C PRO A 104 -6.82 11.37 0.88
N LEU A 105 -7.45 11.67 -0.26
CA LEU A 105 -8.21 10.68 -1.02
C LEU A 105 -7.36 9.49 -1.48
N LEU A 106 -6.05 9.71 -1.69
CA LEU A 106 -5.10 8.68 -2.06
C LEU A 106 -4.91 7.59 -1.00
N ILE A 107 -5.29 7.84 0.26
CA ILE A 107 -5.21 6.82 1.30
C ILE A 107 -6.17 5.65 1.01
N GLY A 108 -7.37 5.93 0.51
CA GLY A 108 -8.28 4.87 0.05
C GLY A 108 -7.67 4.04 -1.09
N ILE A 109 -6.97 4.70 -2.02
CA ILE A 109 -6.25 4.00 -3.10
C ILE A 109 -5.14 3.10 -2.53
N ASN A 110 -4.37 3.63 -1.57
CA ASN A 110 -3.29 2.87 -0.92
C ASN A 110 -3.82 1.60 -0.27
N TRP A 111 -4.93 1.69 0.50
CA TRP A 111 -5.59 0.52 1.07
C TRP A 111 -5.96 -0.54 0.02
N VAL A 112 -6.49 -0.12 -1.13
CA VAL A 112 -6.82 -1.06 -2.22
C VAL A 112 -5.57 -1.76 -2.77
N ILE A 113 -4.52 -1.00 -3.07
CA ILE A 113 -3.26 -1.53 -3.61
C ILE A 113 -2.69 -2.58 -2.67
N LEU A 114 -2.60 -2.25 -1.38
CA LEU A 114 -1.96 -3.11 -0.39
C LEU A 114 -2.79 -4.37 -0.11
N ILE A 115 -4.09 -4.24 0.14
CA ILE A 115 -4.97 -5.40 0.40
C ILE A 115 -5.04 -6.33 -0.81
N PHE A 116 -5.13 -5.80 -2.03
CA PHE A 116 -5.17 -6.64 -3.23
C PHE A 116 -3.81 -7.32 -3.46
N GLY A 117 -2.70 -6.62 -3.29
CA GLY A 117 -1.36 -7.21 -3.39
C GLY A 117 -1.14 -8.35 -2.40
N VAL A 118 -1.46 -8.12 -1.13
CA VAL A 118 -1.36 -9.13 -0.07
C VAL A 118 -2.33 -10.29 -0.29
N ALA A 119 -3.56 -10.03 -0.73
CA ALA A 119 -4.52 -11.08 -1.07
C ALA A 119 -4.00 -11.96 -2.23
N ASP A 120 -3.37 -11.37 -3.24
CA ASP A 120 -2.77 -12.09 -4.36
C ASP A 120 -1.60 -12.97 -3.93
N ILE A 121 -0.77 -12.52 -2.98
CA ILE A 121 0.31 -13.31 -2.38
C ILE A 121 -0.26 -14.46 -1.56
N THR A 122 -1.15 -14.14 -0.60
CA THR A 122 -1.66 -15.11 0.38
C THR A 122 -2.58 -16.17 -0.24
N ASN A 123 -3.30 -15.84 -1.32
CA ASN A 123 -4.16 -16.80 -2.03
C ASN A 123 -3.40 -17.89 -2.79
N ARG A 124 -2.08 -17.74 -2.99
CA ARG A 124 -1.22 -18.77 -3.63
C ARG A 124 -0.90 -19.93 -2.69
N PHE A 125 -1.00 -19.73 -1.38
CA PHE A 125 -0.72 -20.78 -0.40
C PHE A 125 -1.91 -21.74 -0.26
N GLN A 126 -1.63 -23.05 -0.26
CA GLN A 126 -2.63 -24.11 -0.10
C GLN A 126 -2.96 -24.35 1.39
N VAL A 127 -3.37 -23.29 2.07
CA VAL A 127 -3.71 -23.28 3.51
C VAL A 127 -5.14 -22.80 3.73
N HIS A 128 -5.67 -23.03 4.94
CA HIS A 128 -7.03 -22.64 5.32
C HIS A 128 -7.27 -21.13 5.10
N PRO A 129 -8.44 -20.69 4.59
CA PRO A 129 -8.69 -19.28 4.29
C PRO A 129 -8.46 -18.33 5.47
N LEU A 130 -8.80 -18.76 6.69
CA LEU A 130 -8.55 -17.97 7.91
C LEU A 130 -7.05 -17.75 8.16
N PHE A 131 -6.22 -18.75 7.87
CA PHE A 131 -4.76 -18.60 8.00
C PHE A 131 -4.20 -17.62 6.96
N ARG A 132 -4.77 -17.57 5.76
CA ARG A 132 -4.41 -16.58 4.73
C ARG A 132 -4.72 -15.15 5.20
N VAL A 133 -5.83 -14.96 5.90
CA VAL A 133 -6.21 -13.66 6.49
C VAL A 133 -5.16 -13.21 7.51
N PHE A 134 -4.80 -14.07 8.47
CA PHE A 134 -3.79 -13.74 9.47
C PHE A 134 -2.40 -13.52 8.87
N LEU A 135 -2.01 -14.35 7.88
CA LEU A 135 -0.76 -14.18 7.15
C LEU A 135 -0.74 -12.83 6.41
N GLY A 136 -1.85 -12.47 5.77
CA GLY A 136 -1.94 -11.22 5.03
C GLY A 136 -1.94 -10.00 5.95
N ALA A 137 -2.67 -10.04 7.06
CA ALA A 137 -2.61 -9.00 8.08
C ALA A 137 -1.18 -8.84 8.64
N GLY A 138 -0.44 -9.94 8.79
CA GLY A 138 0.98 -9.91 9.16
C GLY A 138 1.85 -9.20 8.12
N LEU A 139 1.62 -9.44 6.83
CA LEU A 139 2.31 -8.72 5.75
C LEU A 139 1.98 -7.22 5.75
N MET A 140 0.73 -6.85 6.04
CA MET A 140 0.31 -5.46 6.18
C MET A 140 0.99 -4.77 7.36
N LEU A 141 1.11 -5.45 8.51
CA LEU A 141 1.86 -4.96 9.66
C LEU A 141 3.35 -4.74 9.33
N ILE A 142 3.99 -5.69 8.65
CA ILE A 142 5.39 -5.54 8.21
C ILE A 142 5.54 -4.35 7.27
N PHE A 143 4.57 -4.16 6.36
CA PHE A 143 4.54 -3.02 5.46
C PHE A 143 4.45 -1.70 6.21
N ASP A 144 3.54 -1.60 7.17
CA ASP A 144 3.33 -0.41 7.99
C ASP A 144 4.59 -0.05 8.81
N VAL A 145 5.21 -1.04 9.45
CA VAL A 145 6.49 -0.86 10.16
C VAL A 145 7.59 -0.33 9.24
N ALA A 146 7.66 -0.81 8.00
CA ALA A 146 8.65 -0.32 7.03
C ALA A 146 8.32 1.10 6.52
N LEU A 147 7.03 1.39 6.32
CA LEU A 147 6.53 2.64 5.78
C LEU A 147 6.71 3.82 6.75
N GLU A 148 6.32 3.64 8.02
CA GLU A 148 6.15 4.72 9.00
C GLU A 148 7.35 5.69 9.10
N PRO A 149 8.61 5.23 9.28
CA PRO A 149 9.76 6.14 9.35
C PRO A 149 9.97 6.95 8.06
N ASN A 150 9.69 6.34 6.90
CA ASN A 150 9.85 6.99 5.60
C ASN A 150 8.72 7.98 5.34
N ALA A 151 7.50 7.67 5.76
CA ALA A 151 6.35 8.55 5.62
C ALA A 151 6.53 9.86 6.40
N ILE A 152 7.13 9.80 7.59
CA ILE A 152 7.47 10.99 8.37
C ILE A 152 8.56 11.82 7.65
N ARG A 153 9.63 11.17 7.15
CA ARG A 153 10.71 11.84 6.40
C ARG A 153 10.23 12.48 5.10
N MET A 154 9.31 11.82 4.41
CA MET A 154 8.69 12.29 3.16
C MET A 154 7.55 13.28 3.40
N GLU A 155 7.36 13.74 4.64
CA GLU A 155 6.33 14.70 5.01
C GLU A 155 4.92 14.26 4.55
N MET A 156 4.61 12.98 4.63
CA MET A 156 3.27 12.46 4.32
C MET A 156 2.31 12.74 5.47
N TRP A 157 2.75 12.45 6.70
CA TRP A 157 2.07 12.78 7.95
C TRP A 157 3.08 13.00 9.07
N GLN A 158 2.60 13.55 10.18
CA GLN A 158 3.38 13.71 11.40
C GLN A 158 2.56 13.28 12.61
N TRP A 159 3.19 12.49 13.49
CA TRP A 159 2.62 12.06 14.76
C TRP A 159 2.75 13.15 15.82
N LYS A 160 1.73 13.27 16.66
CA LYS A 160 1.80 14.13 17.84
C LYS A 160 2.85 13.59 18.81
N GLY A 161 3.81 14.43 19.17
CA GLY A 161 4.93 14.04 20.05
C GLY A 161 6.05 13.24 19.35
N GLY A 162 5.97 13.06 18.02
CA GLY A 162 7.06 12.49 17.21
C GLY A 162 7.24 10.97 17.26
N ASN A 163 6.59 10.28 18.19
CA ASN A 163 6.64 8.83 18.32
C ASN A 163 5.45 8.17 17.63
N ILE A 164 5.69 7.04 16.96
CA ILE A 164 4.64 6.22 16.34
C ILE A 164 4.00 5.34 17.43
N PRO A 165 2.69 5.45 17.70
CA PRO A 165 2.03 4.65 18.73
C PRO A 165 1.97 3.16 18.35
N ALA A 166 2.21 2.25 19.30
CA ALA A 166 2.03 0.82 19.10
C ALA A 166 0.59 0.46 18.66
N GLN A 167 -0.37 1.30 19.04
CA GLN A 167 -1.76 1.21 18.63
C GLN A 167 -1.95 1.30 17.10
N ASN A 168 -1.15 2.10 16.38
CA ASN A 168 -1.20 2.21 14.93
C ASN A 168 -0.99 0.84 14.27
N TYR A 169 0.09 0.16 14.66
CA TYR A 169 0.46 -1.16 14.16
C TYR A 169 -0.63 -2.22 14.42
N LEU A 170 -1.21 -2.20 15.63
CA LEU A 170 -2.30 -3.11 15.97
C LEU A 170 -3.57 -2.82 15.16
N ALA A 171 -3.91 -1.55 14.95
CA ALA A 171 -5.04 -1.13 14.14
C ALA A 171 -4.86 -1.56 12.68
N TRP A 172 -3.70 -1.29 12.07
CA TRP A 172 -3.37 -1.73 10.71
C TRP A 172 -3.51 -3.25 10.55
N TYR A 173 -3.00 -4.04 11.51
CA TYR A 173 -3.17 -5.49 11.50
C TYR A 173 -4.66 -5.90 11.55
N ALA A 174 -5.43 -5.34 12.50
CA ALA A 174 -6.83 -5.71 12.72
C ALA A 174 -7.73 -5.31 11.55
N ILE A 175 -7.60 -4.07 11.06
CA ILE A 175 -8.37 -3.54 9.92
C ILE A 175 -8.06 -4.36 8.66
N SER A 176 -6.78 -4.64 8.41
CA SER A 176 -6.35 -5.48 7.29
C SER A 176 -6.93 -6.89 7.36
N ALA A 177 -6.93 -7.51 8.54
CA ALA A 177 -7.53 -8.83 8.73
C ALA A 177 -9.02 -8.82 8.34
N LEU A 178 -9.78 -7.81 8.78
CA LEU A 178 -11.19 -7.66 8.43
C LEU A 178 -11.39 -7.50 6.92
N MET A 179 -10.60 -6.63 6.28
CA MET A 179 -10.68 -6.41 4.83
C MET A 179 -10.32 -7.67 4.03
N LEU A 180 -9.41 -8.52 4.52
CA LEU A 180 -8.96 -9.73 3.83
C LEU A 180 -9.93 -10.92 3.93
N ILE A 181 -10.90 -10.93 4.85
CA ILE A 181 -11.87 -12.03 5.02
C ILE A 181 -12.54 -12.45 3.69
N PRO A 182 -13.15 -11.54 2.91
CA PRO A 182 -13.79 -11.90 1.64
C PRO A 182 -12.80 -12.17 0.49
N ALA A 183 -11.52 -11.84 0.64
CA ALA A 183 -10.55 -11.80 -0.45
C ALA A 183 -10.41 -13.14 -1.18
N SER A 184 -10.31 -14.25 -0.44
CA SER A 184 -10.16 -15.60 -1.03
C SER A 184 -11.37 -16.05 -1.85
N LYS A 185 -12.57 -15.55 -1.53
CA LYS A 185 -13.81 -15.87 -2.24
C LYS A 185 -14.02 -14.99 -3.46
N ILE A 186 -13.60 -13.72 -3.39
CA ILE A 186 -13.84 -12.73 -4.45
C ILE A 186 -12.68 -12.69 -5.46
N LEU A 187 -11.43 -12.70 -5.00
CA LEU A 187 -10.22 -12.61 -5.80
C LEU A 187 -9.69 -14.00 -6.19
N LYS A 188 -10.48 -14.75 -6.96
CA LYS A 188 -10.18 -16.15 -7.33
C LYS A 188 -9.08 -16.29 -8.39
N ARG A 189 -8.89 -15.28 -9.23
CA ARG A 189 -7.92 -15.26 -10.32
C ARG A 189 -6.72 -14.40 -9.91
N PRO A 190 -5.49 -14.91 -10.06
CA PRO A 190 -4.30 -14.16 -9.72
C PRO A 190 -4.18 -12.92 -10.61
N ASN A 191 -3.71 -11.84 -10.00
CA ASN A 191 -3.32 -10.63 -10.69
C ASN A 191 -1.78 -10.61 -10.81
N PRO A 192 -1.23 -10.74 -12.03
CA PRO A 192 0.21 -10.98 -12.23
C PRO A 192 1.09 -9.79 -11.82
N VAL A 193 0.53 -8.59 -11.63
CA VAL A 193 1.27 -7.41 -11.18
C VAL A 193 1.02 -7.07 -9.71
N ALA A 194 -0.04 -7.60 -9.08
CA ALA A 194 -0.44 -7.17 -7.75
C ALA A 194 0.58 -7.53 -6.66
N SER A 195 1.05 -8.78 -6.65
CA SER A 195 2.14 -9.20 -5.77
C SER A 195 3.41 -8.38 -5.98
N SER A 196 3.78 -8.12 -7.24
CA SER A 196 4.99 -7.34 -7.59
C SER A 196 4.89 -5.91 -7.08
N ILE A 197 3.74 -5.25 -7.25
CA ILE A 197 3.50 -3.88 -6.76
C ILE A 197 3.65 -3.80 -5.24
N PHE A 198 3.10 -4.76 -4.50
CA PHE A 198 3.24 -4.80 -3.04
C PHE A 198 4.70 -5.03 -2.62
N LEU A 199 5.35 -6.04 -3.21
CA LEU A 199 6.73 -6.41 -2.87
C LEU A 199 7.73 -5.31 -3.22
N LEU A 200 7.53 -4.60 -4.35
CA LEU A 200 8.38 -3.47 -4.75
C LEU A 200 8.25 -2.29 -3.77
N GLN A 201 7.04 -1.95 -3.34
CA GLN A 201 6.84 -0.91 -2.32
C GLN A 201 7.48 -1.30 -0.98
N LEU A 202 7.25 -2.54 -0.54
CA LEU A 202 7.85 -3.04 0.70
C LEU A 202 9.38 -3.01 0.62
N ALA A 203 9.95 -3.50 -0.47
CA ALA A 203 11.39 -3.48 -0.70
C ALA A 203 11.93 -2.04 -0.75
N PHE A 204 11.23 -1.12 -1.40
CA PHE A 204 11.59 0.29 -1.44
C PHE A 204 11.73 0.88 -0.03
N PHE A 205 10.71 0.75 0.82
CA PHE A 205 10.76 1.29 2.18
C PHE A 205 11.81 0.60 3.06
N LEU A 206 12.00 -0.72 2.92
CA LEU A 206 13.06 -1.44 3.63
C LEU A 206 14.46 -0.96 3.23
N VAL A 207 14.70 -0.78 1.93
CA VAL A 207 15.99 -0.27 1.42
C VAL A 207 16.23 1.16 1.89
N LEU A 208 15.22 2.04 1.87
CA LEU A 208 15.35 3.38 2.42
C LEU A 208 15.67 3.37 3.91
N ASN A 209 15.00 2.53 4.70
CA ASN A 209 15.30 2.37 6.12
C ASN A 209 16.75 1.93 6.35
N LEU A 210 17.27 1.02 5.52
CA LEU A 210 18.68 0.62 5.58
C LEU A 210 19.59 1.79 5.24
N ILE A 211 19.35 2.52 4.15
CA ILE A 211 20.18 3.69 3.75
C ILE A 211 20.24 4.72 4.88
N TYR A 212 19.08 5.08 5.46
CA TYR A 212 19.02 6.04 6.55
C TYR A 212 19.60 5.53 7.88
N SER A 213 19.80 4.22 8.06
CA SER A 213 20.46 3.69 9.26
C SER A 213 21.98 3.86 9.26
N TYR A 214 22.56 4.14 8.09
CA TYR A 214 24.01 4.35 7.92
C TYR A 214 24.39 5.83 7.74
N ARG A 215 23.43 6.75 7.83
CA ARG A 215 23.64 8.20 7.78
C ARG A 215 23.37 8.80 9.15
#